data_AF-A0A7W2PTB5-F1
#
_entry.id   AF-A0A7W2PTB5-F1
#
_cell.length_a   1.000
_cell.length_b   1.000
_cell.length_c   1.000
_cell.angle_alpha   90.00
_cell.angle_beta   90.00
_cell.angle_gamma   90.00
#
_symmetry.space_group_name_H-M   'P 1'
#
loop_
_entity.id
_entity.type
_entity.pdbx_description
1 polymer ?
#
loop_
_entity_poly.entity_id
_entity_poly.type
_entity_poly.pdbx_seq_one_letter_code
_entity_poly.pdbx_strand_id
1 'polypeptide(L)'
;MTRPQRITVLGATGSIGLSTLDVIARHPDRYQAFALSGYSRVDELLALCVRHRPAFAVVPSSEAAMRLRAGLAAAGCATEVLEGDAGLCQVASASEVDAVMATIVGAAGLRPTLAAVEAGKKVLLANKEALVMSGALFMDAVRRHGAVLLPIDSEHNAIFQCMPGDYARGLSAVGVRRILLTASGGPFRETPVEALMGVTPEQACAHPNWSMGRKISVDSASMMNKGLELIEACWLFDAAPAKVEVVVHPQSVIHSLVDYVDGSVLAQLGNPDMRTPIANALAWPERIDSGVAPLDLFAVARLDFQAPDEQRFPCLRLARQAAEAGNSAPAVLNAANEVAVQAFLERRIRFPEIAGMIEQVLEQEPVVPLPSLDAVFAADQRARELSREWLRRHGR
;
A
#
# COMPACT_ATOMS: atom_id res chain seq x y z
N MET A 1 -15.06 -19.88 16.96
CA MET A 1 -15.98 -19.31 15.95
C MET A 1 -16.78 -20.45 15.34
N THR A 2 -18.06 -20.28 15.03
CA THR A 2 -18.93 -21.35 14.50
C THR A 2 -18.72 -21.62 13.00
N ARG A 3 -18.03 -20.73 12.28
CA ARG A 3 -17.55 -20.91 10.91
C ARG A 3 -16.21 -20.17 10.67
N PRO A 4 -15.37 -20.59 9.71
CA PRO A 4 -14.22 -19.80 9.27
C PRO A 4 -14.65 -18.42 8.75
N GLN A 5 -13.82 -17.41 9.00
CA GLN A 5 -13.97 -16.09 8.40
C GLN A 5 -13.69 -16.15 6.90
N ARG A 6 -14.55 -15.51 6.13
CA ARG A 6 -14.50 -15.43 4.67
C ARG A 6 -13.79 -14.17 4.24
N ILE A 7 -12.71 -14.35 3.49
CA ILE A 7 -11.80 -13.28 3.10
C ILE A 7 -11.85 -13.07 1.59
N THR A 8 -12.17 -11.85 1.16
CA THR A 8 -11.97 -11.43 -0.23
C THR A 8 -10.55 -10.90 -0.39
N VAL A 9 -9.79 -11.41 -1.36
CA VAL A 9 -8.41 -10.97 -1.66
C VAL A 9 -8.39 -10.22 -2.99
N LEU A 10 -8.36 -8.90 -2.93
CA LEU A 10 -8.31 -8.02 -4.09
C LEU A 10 -6.86 -7.86 -4.55
N GLY A 11 -6.49 -8.47 -5.68
CA GLY A 11 -5.11 -8.52 -6.18
C GLY A 11 -4.35 -9.79 -5.72
N ALA A 12 -5.04 -10.93 -5.69
CA ALA A 12 -4.57 -12.21 -5.17
C ALA A 12 -3.27 -12.74 -5.81
N THR A 13 -2.99 -12.39 -7.07
CA THR A 13 -1.75 -12.82 -7.73
C THR A 13 -0.55 -11.97 -7.32
N GLY A 14 -0.74 -10.79 -6.71
CA GLY A 14 0.34 -9.92 -6.21
C GLY A 14 1.10 -10.53 -5.03
N SER A 15 2.27 -9.97 -4.68
CA SER A 15 3.09 -10.43 -3.55
C SER A 15 2.28 -10.51 -2.24
N ILE A 16 1.56 -9.43 -1.88
CA ILE A 16 0.70 -9.41 -0.69
C ILE A 16 -0.46 -10.41 -0.81
N GLY A 17 -1.06 -10.54 -1.98
CA GLY A 17 -2.12 -11.52 -2.23
C GLY A 17 -1.66 -12.96 -2.00
N LEU A 18 -0.48 -13.33 -2.51
CA LEU A 18 0.13 -14.64 -2.30
C LEU A 18 0.51 -14.87 -0.84
N SER A 19 1.12 -13.89 -0.16
CA SER A 19 1.41 -13.97 1.28
C SER A 19 0.13 -14.11 2.11
N THR A 20 -0.96 -13.43 1.71
CA THR A 20 -2.26 -13.56 2.37
C THR A 20 -2.82 -14.96 2.22
N LEU A 21 -2.76 -15.53 1.02
CA LEU A 21 -3.21 -16.88 0.77
C LEU A 21 -2.34 -17.94 1.46
N ASP A 22 -1.04 -17.70 1.65
CA ASP A 22 -0.17 -18.52 2.50
C ASP A 22 -0.65 -18.52 3.95
N VAL A 23 -0.90 -17.34 4.54
CA VAL A 23 -1.42 -17.23 5.91
C VAL A 23 -2.80 -17.87 6.04
N ILE A 24 -3.72 -17.64 5.09
CA ILE A 24 -5.05 -18.28 5.09
C ILE A 24 -4.91 -19.81 5.05
N ALA A 25 -4.03 -20.35 4.19
CA ALA A 25 -3.84 -21.79 4.05
C ALA A 25 -3.28 -22.48 5.31
N ARG A 26 -2.59 -21.73 6.18
CA ARG A 26 -2.07 -22.23 7.46
C ARG A 26 -3.13 -22.39 8.54
N HIS A 27 -4.27 -21.70 8.41
CA HIS A 27 -5.34 -21.67 9.41
C HIS A 27 -6.71 -21.97 8.78
N PRO A 28 -6.90 -23.15 8.16
CA PRO A 28 -8.12 -23.50 7.43
C PRO A 28 -9.38 -23.55 8.31
N ASP A 29 -9.20 -23.76 9.61
CA ASP A 29 -10.22 -23.74 10.66
C ASP A 29 -10.63 -22.30 11.06
N ARG A 30 -9.81 -21.29 10.72
CA ARG A 30 -10.10 -19.87 11.00
C ARG A 30 -10.48 -19.07 9.76
N TYR A 31 -9.89 -19.37 8.60
CA TYR A 31 -10.03 -18.54 7.40
C TYR A 31 -10.34 -19.36 6.15
N GLN A 32 -11.11 -18.76 5.25
CA GLN A 32 -11.39 -19.28 3.92
C GLN A 32 -11.39 -18.14 2.90
N ALA A 33 -10.78 -18.35 1.74
CA ALA A 33 -10.89 -17.41 0.63
C ALA A 33 -12.32 -17.45 0.05
N PHE A 34 -13.01 -16.32 0.05
CA PHE A 34 -14.34 -16.17 -0.55
C PHE A 34 -14.26 -15.76 -2.02
N ALA A 35 -13.44 -14.75 -2.31
CA ALA A 35 -13.22 -14.26 -3.66
C ALA A 35 -11.76 -13.89 -3.88
N LEU A 36 -11.27 -14.13 -5.10
CA LEU A 36 -9.92 -13.76 -5.53
C LEU A 36 -10.01 -12.86 -6.77
N SER A 37 -9.29 -11.74 -6.80
CA SER A 37 -9.16 -10.98 -8.04
C SER A 37 -7.75 -11.01 -8.60
N GLY A 38 -7.65 -10.93 -9.93
CA GLY A 38 -6.39 -10.79 -10.64
C GLY A 38 -6.55 -9.84 -11.82
N TYR A 39 -5.43 -9.35 -12.33
CA TYR A 39 -5.41 -8.43 -13.47
C TYR A 39 -4.94 -9.14 -14.74
N SER A 40 -3.65 -9.11 -15.05
CA SER A 40 -3.07 -9.69 -16.27
C SER A 40 -2.64 -11.15 -16.13
N ARG A 41 -2.37 -11.63 -14.91
CA ARG A 41 -1.82 -12.97 -14.62
C ARG A 41 -2.93 -14.01 -14.43
N VAL A 42 -3.69 -14.25 -15.50
CA VAL A 42 -4.90 -15.10 -15.46
C VAL A 42 -4.59 -16.55 -15.12
N ASP A 43 -3.49 -17.12 -15.63
CA ASP A 43 -3.12 -18.52 -15.33
C ASP A 43 -2.73 -18.71 -13.86
N GLU A 44 -2.03 -17.74 -13.26
CA GLU A 44 -1.73 -17.76 -11.83
C GLU A 44 -3.02 -17.67 -11.02
N LEU A 45 -3.97 -16.80 -11.42
CA LEU A 45 -5.27 -16.71 -10.76
C LEU A 45 -6.05 -18.02 -10.86
N LEU A 46 -6.04 -18.69 -12.02
CA LEU A 46 -6.65 -20.01 -12.19
C LEU A 46 -6.07 -21.02 -11.19
N ALA A 47 -4.74 -21.10 -11.09
CA ALA A 47 -4.08 -22.01 -10.15
C ALA A 47 -4.48 -21.72 -8.69
N LEU A 48 -4.57 -20.44 -8.31
CA LEU A 48 -5.06 -20.04 -6.99
C LEU A 48 -6.52 -20.43 -6.77
N CYS A 49 -7.39 -20.27 -7.77
CA CYS A 49 -8.79 -20.68 -7.68
C CYS A 49 -8.93 -22.19 -7.50
N VAL A 50 -8.17 -23.00 -8.24
CA VAL A 50 -8.17 -24.47 -8.08
C VAL A 50 -7.72 -24.88 -6.68
N ARG A 51 -6.69 -24.21 -6.14
CA ARG A 51 -6.14 -24.49 -4.81
C ARG A 51 -7.08 -24.08 -3.67
N HIS A 52 -7.62 -22.87 -3.73
CA HIS A 52 -8.37 -22.27 -2.62
C HIS A 52 -9.89 -22.40 -2.76
N ARG A 53 -10.38 -22.78 -3.96
CA ARG A 53 -11.80 -22.96 -4.30
C ARG A 53 -12.69 -21.80 -3.80
N PRO A 54 -12.37 -20.54 -4.15
CA PRO A 54 -13.22 -19.41 -3.80
C PRO A 54 -14.58 -19.53 -4.51
N ALA A 55 -15.60 -18.89 -3.96
CA ALA A 55 -16.90 -18.78 -4.61
C ALA A 55 -16.79 -17.96 -5.90
N PHE A 56 -16.00 -16.87 -5.87
CA PHE A 56 -15.85 -15.95 -6.99
C PHE A 56 -14.40 -15.70 -7.38
N ALA A 57 -14.19 -15.43 -8.68
CA ALA A 57 -12.97 -14.84 -9.20
C ALA A 57 -13.30 -13.60 -10.03
N VAL A 58 -12.50 -12.54 -9.91
CA VAL A 58 -12.72 -11.28 -10.64
C VAL A 58 -11.53 -10.94 -11.53
N VAL A 59 -11.80 -10.61 -12.79
CA VAL A 59 -10.79 -10.25 -13.81
C VAL A 59 -11.20 -8.97 -14.56
N PRO A 60 -10.28 -8.24 -15.20
CA PRO A 60 -10.57 -6.89 -15.68
C PRO A 60 -11.39 -6.81 -16.96
N SER A 61 -11.42 -7.88 -17.76
CA SER A 61 -12.03 -7.86 -19.10
C SER A 61 -12.76 -9.16 -19.43
N SER A 62 -13.69 -9.09 -20.38
CA SER A 62 -14.42 -10.25 -20.88
C SER A 62 -13.52 -11.29 -21.54
N GLU A 63 -12.42 -10.86 -22.17
CA GLU A 63 -11.40 -11.78 -22.71
C GLU A 63 -10.73 -12.61 -21.59
N ALA A 64 -10.27 -11.93 -20.53
CA ALA A 64 -9.69 -12.60 -19.37
C ALA A 64 -10.71 -13.52 -18.70
N ALA A 65 -11.98 -13.11 -18.64
CA ALA A 65 -13.06 -13.89 -18.05
C ALA A 65 -13.37 -15.16 -18.84
N MET A 66 -13.44 -15.08 -20.17
CA MET A 66 -13.61 -16.26 -21.02
C MET A 66 -12.47 -17.27 -20.81
N ARG A 67 -11.21 -16.80 -20.80
CA ARG A 67 -10.05 -17.65 -20.54
C ARG A 67 -10.10 -18.31 -19.17
N LEU A 68 -10.44 -17.55 -18.13
CA LEU A 68 -10.53 -18.08 -16.77
C LEU A 68 -11.66 -19.09 -16.62
N ARG A 69 -12.85 -18.81 -17.16
CA ARG A 69 -14.00 -19.74 -17.16
C ARG A 69 -13.66 -21.07 -17.83
N ALA A 70 -13.01 -21.03 -18.99
CA ALA A 70 -12.58 -22.23 -19.70
C ALA A 70 -11.59 -23.07 -18.86
N GLY A 71 -10.59 -22.42 -18.25
CA GLY A 71 -9.63 -23.08 -17.37
C GLY A 71 -10.26 -23.68 -16.12
N LEU A 72 -11.20 -22.98 -15.48
CA LEU A 72 -11.93 -23.45 -14.30
C LEU A 72 -12.79 -24.67 -14.63
N ALA A 73 -13.53 -24.63 -15.75
CA ALA A 73 -14.34 -25.75 -16.21
C ALA A 73 -13.47 -26.99 -16.50
N ALA A 74 -12.34 -26.82 -17.18
CA ALA A 74 -11.39 -27.90 -17.45
C ALA A 74 -10.81 -28.51 -16.17
N ALA A 75 -10.65 -27.70 -15.11
CA ALA A 75 -10.16 -28.14 -13.80
C ALA A 75 -11.27 -28.66 -12.86
N GLY A 76 -12.54 -28.66 -13.29
CA GLY A 76 -13.67 -29.04 -12.44
C GLY A 76 -13.90 -28.11 -11.24
N CYS A 77 -13.48 -26.84 -11.34
CA CYS A 77 -13.64 -25.84 -10.29
C CYS A 77 -14.93 -25.04 -10.49
N ALA A 78 -15.77 -24.96 -9.45
CA ALA A 78 -17.08 -24.31 -9.49
C ALA A 78 -17.04 -22.79 -9.26
N THR A 79 -15.86 -22.18 -9.21
CA THR A 79 -15.70 -20.73 -9.01
C THR A 79 -16.40 -19.95 -10.13
N GLU A 80 -17.27 -19.01 -9.75
CA GLU A 80 -17.94 -18.11 -10.69
C GLU A 80 -17.02 -16.92 -11.05
N VAL A 81 -17.03 -16.51 -12.32
CA VAL A 81 -16.17 -15.43 -12.81
C VAL A 81 -16.97 -14.15 -13.04
N LEU A 82 -16.60 -13.10 -12.32
CA LEU A 82 -17.10 -11.73 -12.46
C LEU A 82 -16.07 -10.83 -13.16
N GLU A 83 -16.52 -9.66 -13.62
CA GLU A 83 -15.74 -8.80 -14.51
C GLU A 83 -15.68 -7.35 -13.99
N GLY A 84 -14.51 -6.74 -14.17
CA GLY A 84 -14.27 -5.32 -13.99
C GLY A 84 -14.51 -4.79 -12.57
N ASP A 85 -14.60 -3.46 -12.48
CA ASP A 85 -14.76 -2.72 -11.22
C ASP A 85 -16.06 -3.08 -10.48
N ALA A 86 -17.15 -3.30 -11.24
CA ALA A 86 -18.43 -3.74 -10.67
C ALA A 86 -18.29 -5.10 -9.97
N GLY A 87 -17.60 -6.07 -10.59
CA GLY A 87 -17.31 -7.36 -9.97
C GLY A 87 -16.45 -7.22 -8.72
N LEU A 88 -15.45 -6.33 -8.73
CA LEU A 88 -14.60 -6.07 -7.55
C LEU A 88 -15.42 -5.48 -6.39
N CYS A 89 -16.27 -4.49 -6.66
CA CYS A 89 -17.14 -3.88 -5.66
C CYS A 89 -18.16 -4.89 -5.10
N GLN A 90 -18.72 -5.75 -5.95
CA GLN A 90 -19.65 -6.80 -5.55
C GLN A 90 -19.02 -7.78 -4.55
N VAL A 91 -17.84 -8.32 -4.86
CA VAL A 91 -17.18 -9.28 -3.95
C VAL A 91 -16.58 -8.63 -2.71
N ALA A 92 -16.28 -7.33 -2.75
CA ALA A 92 -15.78 -6.59 -1.59
C ALA A 92 -16.90 -6.26 -0.59
N SER A 93 -18.13 -6.05 -1.08
CA SER A 93 -19.29 -5.69 -0.26
C SER A 93 -20.24 -6.86 0.08
N ALA A 94 -20.01 -8.05 -0.48
CA ALA A 94 -20.83 -9.24 -0.28
C ALA A 94 -21.13 -9.54 1.20
N SER A 95 -22.37 -9.92 1.50
CA SER A 95 -22.85 -10.13 2.88
C SER A 95 -22.11 -11.24 3.62
N GLU A 96 -21.62 -12.23 2.87
CA GLU A 96 -20.92 -13.41 3.35
C GLU A 96 -19.44 -13.15 3.65
N VAL A 97 -18.91 -12.00 3.23
CA VAL A 97 -17.51 -11.62 3.45
C VAL A 97 -17.36 -10.96 4.80
N ASP A 98 -16.40 -11.43 5.59
CA ASP A 98 -16.09 -10.90 6.90
C ASP A 98 -14.95 -9.86 6.82
N ALA A 99 -13.96 -10.10 5.95
CA ALA A 99 -12.84 -9.18 5.73
C ALA A 99 -12.39 -9.08 4.27
N VAL A 100 -11.80 -7.94 3.91
CA VAL A 100 -11.28 -7.66 2.57
C VAL A 100 -9.81 -7.29 2.66
N MET A 101 -8.96 -8.05 1.98
CA MET A 101 -7.56 -7.74 1.75
C MET A 101 -7.43 -6.88 0.49
N ALA A 102 -7.18 -5.57 0.68
CA ALA A 102 -7.14 -4.57 -0.36
C ALA A 102 -5.69 -4.33 -0.83
N THR A 103 -5.28 -5.01 -1.91
CA THR A 103 -3.88 -5.02 -2.40
C THR A 103 -3.76 -4.68 -3.88
N ILE A 104 -4.83 -4.19 -4.51
CA ILE A 104 -4.77 -3.65 -5.87
C ILE A 104 -3.90 -2.40 -5.83
N VAL A 105 -2.87 -2.34 -6.68
CA VAL A 105 -1.93 -1.22 -6.71
C VAL A 105 -2.56 0.03 -7.31
N GLY A 106 -2.30 1.19 -6.71
CA GLY A 106 -2.68 2.49 -7.26
C GLY A 106 -4.17 2.83 -7.12
N ALA A 107 -4.58 3.87 -7.84
CA ALA A 107 -5.94 4.42 -7.80
C ALA A 107 -7.06 3.40 -8.11
N ALA A 108 -6.75 2.36 -8.89
CA ALA A 108 -7.72 1.33 -9.30
C ALA A 108 -8.30 0.54 -8.11
N GLY A 109 -7.62 0.50 -6.97
CA GLY A 109 -8.13 -0.17 -5.77
C GLY A 109 -9.11 0.66 -4.94
N LEU A 110 -9.26 1.96 -5.21
CA LEU A 110 -10.03 2.86 -4.35
C LEU A 110 -11.52 2.49 -4.28
N ARG A 111 -12.19 2.34 -5.43
CA ARG A 111 -13.62 2.01 -5.50
C ARG A 111 -13.98 0.71 -4.77
N PRO A 112 -13.34 -0.43 -5.04
CA PRO A 112 -13.69 -1.67 -4.34
C PRO A 112 -13.29 -1.66 -2.85
N THR A 113 -12.24 -0.94 -2.47
CA THR A 113 -11.89 -0.78 -1.06
C THR A 113 -12.95 0.03 -0.32
N LEU A 114 -13.45 1.11 -0.93
CA LEU A 114 -14.53 1.89 -0.34
C LEU A 114 -15.83 1.10 -0.28
N ALA A 115 -16.16 0.28 -1.27
CA ALA A 115 -17.33 -0.61 -1.21
C ALA A 115 -17.27 -1.57 0.00
N ALA A 116 -16.07 -2.06 0.36
CA ALA A 116 -15.89 -2.84 1.58
C ALA A 116 -16.10 -2.00 2.85
N VAL A 117 -15.60 -0.77 2.86
CA VAL A 117 -15.80 0.18 3.98
C VAL A 117 -17.29 0.50 4.16
N GLU A 118 -17.99 0.86 3.10
CA GLU A 118 -19.42 1.20 3.13
C GLU A 118 -20.30 0.03 3.58
N ALA A 119 -19.86 -1.20 3.29
CA ALA A 119 -20.48 -2.43 3.78
C ALA A 119 -20.08 -2.82 5.21
N GLY A 120 -19.33 -1.97 5.92
CA GLY A 120 -18.95 -2.16 7.33
C GLY A 120 -17.96 -3.32 7.55
N LYS A 121 -17.16 -3.67 6.53
CA LYS A 121 -16.25 -4.83 6.61
C LYS A 121 -15.00 -4.52 7.42
N LYS A 122 -14.29 -5.59 7.81
CA LYS A 122 -12.89 -5.50 8.23
C LYS A 122 -12.00 -5.34 6.99
N VAL A 123 -11.43 -4.17 6.78
CA VAL A 123 -10.58 -3.84 5.63
C VAL A 123 -9.11 -3.90 6.05
N LEU A 124 -8.38 -4.80 5.40
CA LEU A 124 -6.94 -4.98 5.54
C LEU A 124 -6.26 -4.20 4.41
N LEU A 125 -5.81 -2.98 4.72
CA LEU A 125 -5.37 -2.02 3.72
C LEU A 125 -3.87 -2.16 3.45
N ALA A 126 -3.52 -2.67 2.26
CA ALA A 126 -2.16 -2.67 1.73
C ALA A 126 -1.97 -1.66 0.58
N ASN A 127 -3.06 -1.22 -0.05
CA ASN A 127 -3.06 -0.15 -1.03
C ASN A 127 -3.02 1.21 -0.31
N LYS A 128 -1.81 1.76 -0.16
CA LYS A 128 -1.60 3.09 0.40
C LYS A 128 -2.16 4.21 -0.49
N GLU A 129 -2.09 4.04 -1.81
CA GLU A 129 -2.52 5.05 -2.78
C GLU A 129 -4.01 5.39 -2.64
N ALA A 130 -4.85 4.40 -2.36
CA ALA A 130 -6.26 4.62 -2.08
C ALA A 130 -6.47 5.62 -0.94
N LEU A 131 -5.74 5.47 0.18
CA LEU A 131 -5.86 6.37 1.34
C LEU A 131 -5.18 7.72 1.09
N VAL A 132 -4.02 7.73 0.42
CA VAL A 132 -3.31 8.97 0.05
C VAL A 132 -4.20 9.88 -0.80
N MET A 133 -4.90 9.32 -1.79
CA MET A 133 -5.71 10.11 -2.72
C MET A 133 -7.03 10.61 -2.12
N SER A 134 -7.69 9.79 -1.30
CA SER A 134 -9.05 10.06 -0.82
C SER A 134 -9.10 10.63 0.60
N GLY A 135 -8.05 10.42 1.39
CA GLY A 135 -7.83 11.03 2.70
C GLY A 135 -9.06 11.07 3.59
N ALA A 136 -9.51 12.28 3.90
CA ALA A 136 -10.67 12.53 4.75
C ALA A 136 -11.94 11.80 4.30
N LEU A 137 -12.22 11.73 3.00
CA LEU A 137 -13.43 11.05 2.48
C LEU A 137 -13.45 9.56 2.86
N PHE A 138 -12.29 8.91 2.79
CA PHE A 138 -12.15 7.50 3.16
C PHE A 138 -12.26 7.30 4.65
N MET A 139 -11.55 8.12 5.45
CA MET A 139 -11.60 8.03 6.91
C MET A 139 -13.00 8.35 7.46
N ASP A 140 -13.73 9.27 6.83
CA ASP A 140 -15.11 9.58 7.19
C ASP A 140 -16.06 8.45 6.83
N ALA A 141 -15.86 7.77 5.69
CA ALA A 141 -16.62 6.57 5.36
C ALA A 141 -16.36 5.45 6.37
N VAL A 142 -15.10 5.22 6.77
CA VAL A 142 -14.74 4.24 7.82
C VAL A 142 -15.51 4.50 9.11
N ARG A 143 -15.52 5.76 9.59
CA ARG A 143 -16.26 6.15 10.80
C ARG A 143 -17.77 6.00 10.62
N ARG A 144 -18.32 6.47 9.49
CA ARG A 144 -19.76 6.46 9.22
C ARG A 144 -20.34 5.06 9.16
N HIS A 145 -19.61 4.11 8.58
CA HIS A 145 -20.09 2.74 8.35
C HIS A 145 -19.59 1.75 9.41
N GLY A 146 -18.80 2.20 10.39
CA GLY A 146 -18.28 1.35 11.44
C GLY A 146 -17.33 0.25 10.94
N ALA A 147 -16.70 0.48 9.78
CA ALA A 147 -15.72 -0.44 9.24
C ALA A 147 -14.47 -0.50 10.12
N VAL A 148 -13.83 -1.68 10.18
CA VAL A 148 -12.56 -1.84 10.89
C VAL A 148 -11.45 -1.71 9.86
N LEU A 149 -10.62 -0.66 9.96
CA LEU A 149 -9.48 -0.45 9.07
C LEU A 149 -8.19 -0.90 9.78
N LEU A 150 -7.46 -1.84 9.18
CA LEU A 150 -6.18 -2.31 9.71
C LEU A 150 -5.07 -2.14 8.66
N PRO A 151 -3.95 -1.47 9.01
CA PRO A 151 -2.83 -1.31 8.11
C PRO A 151 -2.09 -2.64 7.89
N ILE A 152 -1.79 -2.92 6.62
CA ILE A 152 -0.95 -4.04 6.20
C ILE A 152 0.45 -3.58 5.84
N ASP A 153 0.62 -2.34 5.40
CA ASP A 153 1.94 -1.78 5.16
C ASP A 153 2.81 -1.91 6.43
N SER A 154 4.06 -2.31 6.26
CA SER A 154 4.86 -2.90 7.34
C SER A 154 5.10 -1.90 8.47
N GLU A 155 5.36 -0.66 8.08
CA GLU A 155 5.58 0.49 8.94
C GLU A 155 4.33 0.87 9.73
N HIS A 156 3.19 0.98 9.06
CA HIS A 156 1.94 1.37 9.72
C HIS A 156 1.40 0.24 10.59
N ASN A 157 1.59 -1.02 10.18
CA ASN A 157 1.30 -2.15 11.04
C ASN A 157 2.19 -2.14 12.30
N ALA A 158 3.47 -1.81 12.16
CA ALA A 158 4.38 -1.65 13.28
C ALA A 158 3.95 -0.52 14.22
N ILE A 159 3.60 0.65 13.67
CA ILE A 159 3.06 1.78 14.44
C ILE A 159 1.79 1.35 15.19
N PHE A 160 0.84 0.73 14.49
CA PHE A 160 -0.41 0.26 15.06
C PHE A 160 -0.20 -0.71 16.23
N GLN A 161 0.75 -1.65 16.10
CA GLN A 161 1.10 -2.57 17.19
C GLN A 161 1.76 -1.88 18.40
N CYS A 162 2.36 -0.71 18.21
CA CYS A 162 3.00 0.09 19.26
C CYS A 162 2.10 1.20 19.81
N MET A 163 0.90 1.40 19.25
CA MET A 163 -0.08 2.38 19.71
C MET A 163 -0.94 1.81 20.86
N PRO A 164 -1.42 2.66 21.79
CA PRO A 164 -2.37 2.24 22.80
C PRO A 164 -3.74 1.97 22.15
N GLY A 165 -4.53 1.05 22.70
CA GLY A 165 -5.80 0.63 22.09
C GLY A 165 -6.83 1.75 21.89
N ASP A 166 -6.69 2.88 22.57
CA ASP A 166 -7.56 4.06 22.49
C ASP A 166 -6.92 5.25 21.73
N TYR A 167 -5.91 5.00 20.87
CA TYR A 167 -5.21 6.05 20.10
C TYR A 167 -6.11 6.95 19.25
N ALA A 168 -7.32 6.48 18.91
CA ALA A 168 -8.34 7.25 18.19
C ALA A 168 -8.80 8.53 18.95
N ARG A 169 -8.47 8.67 20.24
CA ARG A 169 -8.66 9.91 21.01
C ARG A 169 -7.70 11.05 20.61
N GLY A 170 -6.76 10.77 19.72
CA GLY A 170 -5.75 11.70 19.22
C GLY A 170 -4.40 11.48 19.91
N LEU A 171 -3.31 11.56 19.13
CA LEU A 171 -1.95 11.20 19.58
C LEU A 171 -1.53 11.88 20.89
N SER A 172 -1.76 13.18 21.01
CA SER A 172 -1.41 13.92 22.24
C SER A 172 -2.22 13.47 23.46
N ALA A 173 -3.49 13.09 23.28
CA ALA A 173 -4.35 12.65 24.38
C ALA A 173 -3.93 11.29 24.95
N VAL A 174 -3.23 10.48 24.14
CA VAL A 174 -2.69 9.18 24.54
C VAL A 174 -1.18 9.20 24.77
N GLY A 175 -0.60 10.39 24.93
CA GLY A 175 0.81 10.56 25.29
C GLY A 175 1.81 10.29 24.16
N VAL A 176 1.36 10.17 22.91
CA VAL A 176 2.25 10.01 21.75
C VAL A 176 2.77 11.39 21.33
N ARG A 177 4.09 11.54 21.36
CA ARG A 177 4.81 12.75 20.96
C ARG A 177 4.96 12.82 19.44
N ARG A 178 5.47 11.75 18.83
CA ARG A 178 5.68 11.62 17.38
C ARG A 178 5.77 10.17 16.94
N ILE A 179 5.62 9.96 15.63
CA ILE A 179 5.84 8.69 14.93
C ILE A 179 7.21 8.76 14.26
N LEU A 180 8.01 7.69 14.41
CA LEU A 180 9.27 7.50 13.70
C LEU A 180 9.05 6.45 12.60
N LEU A 181 8.87 6.92 11.38
CA LEU A 181 8.58 6.13 10.19
C LEU A 181 9.90 5.68 9.54
N THR A 182 10.30 4.43 9.77
CA THR A 182 11.59 3.93 9.28
C THR A 182 11.59 3.64 7.79
N ALA A 183 12.70 3.86 7.08
CA ALA A 183 12.89 3.58 5.65
C ALA A 183 14.17 2.78 5.40
N SER A 184 14.20 1.89 4.41
CA SER A 184 15.46 1.20 4.02
C SER A 184 16.52 2.14 3.43
N GLY A 185 16.07 3.26 2.84
CA GLY A 185 16.87 4.18 2.02
C GLY A 185 16.99 3.75 0.55
N GLY A 186 16.45 2.59 0.18
CA GLY A 186 16.46 2.07 -1.19
C GLY A 186 17.86 1.69 -1.72
N PRO A 187 17.94 1.20 -2.97
CA PRO A 187 19.20 0.79 -3.59
C PRO A 187 20.19 1.94 -3.81
N PHE A 188 19.72 3.19 -3.83
CA PHE A 188 20.53 4.36 -4.16
C PHE A 188 20.96 5.19 -2.95
N ARG A 189 20.81 4.66 -1.73
CA ARG A 189 21.20 5.34 -0.48
C ARG A 189 22.63 5.87 -0.52
N GLU A 190 23.57 5.07 -1.02
CA GLU A 190 25.02 5.36 -1.01
C GLU A 190 25.58 5.71 -2.41
N THR A 191 24.75 5.70 -3.45
CA THR A 191 25.18 6.00 -4.83
C THR A 191 25.58 7.48 -4.97
N PRO A 192 26.68 7.89 -5.59
CA PRO A 192 26.96 9.33 -5.81
C PRO A 192 25.82 10.03 -6.56
N VAL A 193 25.47 11.27 -6.19
CA VAL A 193 24.31 11.99 -6.75
C VAL A 193 24.43 12.15 -8.27
N GLU A 194 25.63 12.39 -8.76
CA GLU A 194 25.95 12.54 -10.19
C GLU A 194 25.69 11.24 -10.97
N ALA A 195 25.85 10.08 -10.31
CA ALA A 195 25.61 8.78 -10.92
C ALA A 195 24.11 8.45 -11.06
N LEU A 196 23.23 9.11 -10.30
CA LEU A 196 21.77 8.92 -10.39
C LEU A 196 21.23 9.27 -11.79
N MET A 197 21.92 10.12 -12.55
CA MET A 197 21.53 10.46 -13.93
C MET A 197 21.59 9.28 -14.90
N GLY A 198 22.34 8.23 -14.57
CA GLY A 198 22.57 7.06 -15.41
C GLY A 198 21.91 5.77 -14.90
N VAL A 199 21.22 5.78 -13.76
CA VAL A 199 20.65 4.55 -13.20
C VAL A 199 19.49 4.02 -14.03
N THR A 200 19.38 2.70 -14.09
CA THR A 200 18.37 2.01 -14.92
C THR A 200 17.18 1.51 -14.09
N PRO A 201 16.05 1.18 -14.74
CA PRO A 201 14.91 0.54 -14.07
C PRO A 201 15.28 -0.75 -13.34
N GLU A 202 16.19 -1.55 -13.90
CA GLU A 202 16.63 -2.81 -13.30
C GLU A 202 17.40 -2.56 -12.00
N GLN A 203 18.28 -1.55 -11.99
CA GLN A 203 19.00 -1.14 -10.77
C GLN A 203 18.05 -0.60 -9.70
N ALA A 204 17.05 0.21 -10.10
CA ALA A 204 16.05 0.72 -9.17
C ALA A 204 15.16 -0.41 -8.59
N CYS A 205 14.92 -1.48 -9.36
CA CYS A 205 14.13 -2.63 -8.91
C CYS A 205 14.90 -3.62 -8.03
N ALA A 206 16.23 -3.53 -7.98
CA ALA A 206 17.10 -4.40 -7.19
C ALA A 206 17.15 -3.96 -5.71
N HIS A 207 16.02 -4.05 -5.01
CA HIS A 207 15.91 -3.61 -3.62
C HIS A 207 16.74 -4.51 -2.67
N PRO A 208 17.49 -3.94 -1.70
CA PRO A 208 18.43 -4.71 -0.86
C PRO A 208 17.77 -5.73 0.07
N ASN A 209 16.58 -5.42 0.59
CA ASN A 209 15.97 -6.20 1.69
C ASN A 209 14.64 -6.88 1.33
N TRP A 210 14.01 -6.52 0.22
CA TRP A 210 12.61 -6.86 -0.05
C TRP A 210 12.45 -7.29 -1.51
N SER A 211 11.65 -8.33 -1.75
CA SER A 211 11.20 -8.70 -3.09
C SER A 211 9.82 -8.11 -3.34
N MET A 212 9.73 -7.13 -4.24
CA MET A 212 8.54 -6.31 -4.42
C MET A 212 8.20 -6.08 -5.89
N GLY A 213 7.00 -5.56 -6.15
CA GLY A 213 6.57 -5.17 -7.50
C GLY A 213 7.37 -3.97 -8.04
N ARG A 214 7.48 -3.86 -9.37
CA ARG A 214 8.33 -2.85 -10.02
C ARG A 214 8.02 -1.40 -9.59
N LYS A 215 6.74 -1.03 -9.47
CA LYS A 215 6.33 0.34 -9.08
C LYS A 215 6.84 0.70 -7.68
N ILE A 216 6.54 -0.13 -6.68
CA ILE A 216 6.99 0.10 -5.30
C ILE A 216 8.53 0.03 -5.17
N SER A 217 9.22 -0.80 -5.96
CA SER A 217 10.68 -0.80 -5.95
C SER A 217 11.27 0.52 -6.45
N VAL A 218 10.72 1.11 -7.52
CA VAL A 218 11.14 2.45 -8.00
C VAL A 218 10.78 3.54 -6.99
N ASP A 219 9.59 3.49 -6.40
CA ASP A 219 9.19 4.42 -5.35
C ASP A 219 10.11 4.32 -4.12
N SER A 220 10.54 3.11 -3.76
CA SER A 220 11.52 2.92 -2.68
C SER A 220 12.88 3.47 -3.06
N ALA A 221 13.29 3.35 -4.32
CA ALA A 221 14.55 3.89 -4.81
C ALA A 221 14.56 5.42 -4.81
N SER A 222 13.43 6.08 -5.07
CA SER A 222 13.28 7.54 -5.03
C SER A 222 12.89 8.10 -3.66
N MET A 223 12.67 7.23 -2.67
CA MET A 223 11.99 7.52 -1.40
C MET A 223 10.57 8.10 -1.54
N MET A 224 9.98 8.11 -2.74
CA MET A 224 8.55 8.44 -2.88
C MET A 224 7.67 7.45 -2.11
N ASN A 225 8.07 6.18 -2.01
CA ASN A 225 7.35 5.19 -1.21
C ASN A 225 7.17 5.70 0.23
N LYS A 226 8.26 6.16 0.84
CA LYS A 226 8.24 6.70 2.20
C LYS A 226 7.46 8.01 2.30
N GLY A 227 7.46 8.81 1.24
CA GLY A 227 6.62 10.01 1.13
C GLY A 227 5.12 9.69 1.14
N LEU A 228 4.68 8.71 0.37
CA LEU A 228 3.29 8.24 0.35
C LEU A 228 2.90 7.65 1.71
N GLU A 229 3.78 6.87 2.32
CA GLU A 229 3.57 6.29 3.66
C GLU A 229 3.51 7.34 4.76
N LEU A 230 4.21 8.47 4.63
CA LEU A 230 4.06 9.61 5.54
C LEU A 230 2.64 10.17 5.48
N ILE A 231 2.10 10.39 4.27
CA ILE A 231 0.72 10.87 4.09
C ILE A 231 -0.27 9.83 4.65
N GLU A 232 -0.03 8.55 4.38
CA GLU A 232 -0.85 7.46 4.89
C GLU A 232 -0.85 7.42 6.43
N ALA A 233 0.32 7.60 7.08
CA ALA A 233 0.43 7.65 8.54
C ALA A 233 -0.33 8.84 9.14
N CYS A 234 -0.33 9.99 8.44
CA CYS A 234 -1.12 11.15 8.84
C CYS A 234 -2.62 10.81 8.92
N TRP A 235 -3.13 10.05 7.95
CA TRP A 235 -4.54 9.65 7.92
C TRP A 235 -4.87 8.51 8.90
N LEU A 236 -4.07 7.45 8.94
CA LEU A 236 -4.35 6.27 9.77
C LEU A 236 -4.31 6.58 11.27
N PHE A 237 -3.42 7.47 11.68
CA PHE A 237 -3.17 7.77 13.10
C PHE A 237 -3.60 9.18 13.52
N ASP A 238 -4.31 9.90 12.64
CA ASP A 238 -4.74 11.29 12.87
C ASP A 238 -3.55 12.18 13.30
N ALA A 239 -2.45 12.04 12.56
CA ALA A 239 -1.18 12.70 12.86
C ALA A 239 -0.98 13.91 11.94
N ALA A 240 -0.61 15.05 12.51
CA ALA A 240 -0.10 16.17 11.69
C ALA A 240 1.21 15.75 11.01
N PRO A 241 1.51 16.21 9.77
CA PRO A 241 2.75 15.88 9.07
C PRO A 241 4.03 16.14 9.89
N ALA A 242 4.04 17.21 10.70
CA ALA A 242 5.13 17.56 11.60
C ALA A 242 5.37 16.56 12.74
N LYS A 243 4.42 15.66 13.02
CA LYS A 243 4.55 14.58 14.00
C LYS A 243 4.98 13.25 13.37
N VAL A 244 5.22 13.20 12.06
CA VAL A 244 5.72 12.01 11.36
C VAL A 244 7.13 12.29 10.84
N GLU A 245 8.10 11.68 11.50
CA GLU A 245 9.52 11.83 11.19
C GLU A 245 10.04 10.60 10.46
N VAL A 246 10.67 10.81 9.31
CA VAL A 246 11.27 9.72 8.54
C VAL A 246 12.68 9.46 9.05
N VAL A 247 13.00 8.19 9.31
CA VAL A 247 14.33 7.75 9.76
C VAL A 247 14.84 6.65 8.84
N VAL A 248 16.05 6.79 8.30
CA VAL A 248 16.63 5.71 7.48
C VAL A 248 17.20 4.63 8.40
N HIS A 249 16.66 3.43 8.29
CA HIS A 249 17.08 2.20 8.97
C HIS A 249 17.43 1.12 7.92
N PRO A 250 18.71 1.06 7.48
CA PRO A 250 19.19 0.18 6.41
C PRO A 250 18.83 -1.30 6.54
N GLN A 251 18.79 -1.82 7.77
CA GLN A 251 18.58 -3.24 8.03
C GLN A 251 17.11 -3.66 7.90
N SER A 252 16.18 -2.71 7.95
CA SER A 252 14.73 -2.96 7.88
C SER A 252 14.23 -4.00 8.90
N VAL A 253 14.88 -4.10 10.06
CA VAL A 253 14.48 -5.00 11.17
C VAL A 253 13.50 -4.31 12.10
N ILE A 254 13.76 -3.06 12.46
CA ILE A 254 12.76 -2.19 13.11
C ILE A 254 11.89 -1.64 11.99
N HIS A 255 10.60 -2.00 12.02
CA HIS A 255 9.67 -1.63 10.96
C HIS A 255 9.03 -0.25 11.18
N SER A 256 8.92 0.24 12.42
CA SER A 256 8.70 1.64 12.80
C SER A 256 8.67 1.79 14.33
N LEU A 257 8.63 3.03 14.83
CA LEU A 257 8.60 3.33 16.25
C LEU A 257 7.57 4.42 16.62
N VAL A 258 7.13 4.42 17.88
CA VAL A 258 6.25 5.42 18.49
C VAL A 258 6.95 6.01 19.71
N ASP A 259 7.19 7.32 19.67
CA ASP A 259 7.85 8.12 20.72
C ASP A 259 6.80 8.73 21.66
N TYR A 260 6.93 8.46 22.95
CA TYR A 260 6.00 8.89 24.00
C TYR A 260 6.57 10.05 24.84
N VAL A 261 5.66 10.83 25.43
CA VAL A 261 6.00 12.04 26.19
C VAL A 261 6.84 11.78 27.44
N ASP A 262 6.81 10.57 27.98
CA ASP A 262 7.63 10.14 29.13
C ASP A 262 9.07 9.76 28.75
N GLY A 263 9.41 9.79 27.45
CA GLY A 263 10.72 9.43 26.92
C GLY A 263 10.84 7.97 26.47
N SER A 264 9.78 7.16 26.63
CA SER A 264 9.73 5.81 26.09
C SER A 264 9.59 5.82 24.57
N VAL A 265 10.24 4.87 23.91
CA VAL A 265 10.04 4.60 22.49
C VAL A 265 9.68 3.13 22.34
N LEU A 266 8.49 2.86 21.80
CA LEU A 266 8.05 1.51 21.48
C LEU A 266 8.32 1.24 20.00
N ALA A 267 8.82 0.04 19.69
CA ALA A 267 9.14 -0.37 18.34
C ALA A 267 8.64 -1.79 18.09
N GLN A 268 8.20 -2.06 16.86
CA GLN A 268 7.94 -3.40 16.39
C GLN A 268 9.10 -3.86 15.50
N LEU A 269 9.61 -5.05 15.81
CA LEU A 269 10.75 -5.66 15.14
C LEU A 269 10.34 -6.99 14.51
N GLY A 270 10.91 -7.30 13.35
CA GLY A 270 10.67 -8.55 12.65
C GLY A 270 11.65 -8.79 11.51
N ASN A 271 11.62 -10.02 10.99
CA ASN A 271 12.20 -10.29 9.68
C ASN A 271 11.39 -9.54 8.60
N PRO A 272 12.00 -9.03 7.53
CA PRO A 272 11.31 -8.31 6.46
C PRO A 272 10.41 -9.26 5.64
N ASP A 273 9.25 -9.59 6.21
CA ASP A 273 8.29 -10.54 5.66
C ASP A 273 6.85 -10.09 5.94
N MET A 274 6.10 -9.83 4.86
CA MET A 274 4.73 -9.31 4.92
C MET A 274 3.73 -10.28 5.54
N ARG A 275 4.06 -11.57 5.70
CA ARG A 275 3.17 -12.51 6.41
C ARG A 275 2.97 -12.11 7.86
N THR A 276 3.93 -11.44 8.49
CA THR A 276 3.80 -10.94 9.87
C THR A 276 2.70 -9.87 10.01
N PRO A 277 2.74 -8.73 9.29
CA PRO A 277 1.67 -7.73 9.37
C PRO A 277 0.32 -8.28 8.87
N ILE A 278 0.31 -9.16 7.86
CA ILE A 278 -0.92 -9.82 7.39
C ILE A 278 -1.54 -10.69 8.48
N ALA A 279 -0.75 -11.54 9.15
CA ALA A 279 -1.22 -12.39 10.24
C ALA A 279 -1.71 -11.56 11.43
N ASN A 280 -1.00 -10.49 11.77
CA ASN A 280 -1.41 -9.54 12.80
C ASN A 280 -2.80 -8.96 12.49
N ALA A 281 -2.98 -8.40 11.30
CA ALA A 281 -4.23 -7.76 10.94
C ALA A 281 -5.40 -8.76 10.79
N LEU A 282 -5.15 -9.94 10.22
CA LEU A 282 -6.17 -11.01 10.14
C LEU A 282 -6.66 -11.45 11.52
N ALA A 283 -5.75 -11.68 12.46
CA ALA A 283 -6.07 -12.19 13.79
C ALA A 283 -6.48 -11.12 14.80
N TRP A 284 -6.21 -9.84 14.52
CA TRP A 284 -6.44 -8.74 15.46
C TRP A 284 -7.84 -8.82 16.10
N PRO A 285 -7.93 -8.73 17.44
CA PRO A 285 -6.88 -8.35 18.41
C PRO A 285 -5.96 -9.48 18.90
N GLU A 286 -6.15 -10.71 18.42
CA GLU A 286 -5.33 -11.87 18.77
C GLU A 286 -4.05 -11.95 17.91
N ARG A 287 -3.24 -12.99 18.15
CA ARG A 287 -2.11 -13.37 17.29
C ARG A 287 -2.27 -14.79 16.77
N ILE A 288 -1.72 -15.04 15.59
CA ILE A 288 -1.63 -16.37 14.96
C ILE A 288 -0.23 -16.59 14.40
N ASP A 289 0.11 -17.85 14.13
CA ASP A 289 1.32 -18.19 13.38
C ASP A 289 1.28 -17.57 11.98
N SER A 290 2.32 -16.85 11.59
CA SER A 290 2.48 -16.32 10.23
C SER A 290 3.30 -17.24 9.33
N GLY A 291 4.01 -18.22 9.92
CA GLY A 291 5.02 -19.01 9.22
C GLY A 291 6.35 -18.31 9.00
N VAL A 292 6.54 -17.13 9.60
CA VAL A 292 7.81 -16.39 9.56
C VAL A 292 8.72 -16.90 10.67
N ALA A 293 10.00 -17.10 10.36
CA ALA A 293 10.98 -17.51 11.36
C ALA A 293 11.11 -16.46 12.48
N PRO A 294 11.39 -16.86 13.73
CA PRO A 294 11.71 -15.92 14.79
C PRO A 294 12.91 -15.02 14.42
N LEU A 295 12.88 -13.77 14.88
CA LEU A 295 14.00 -12.85 14.70
C LEU A 295 15.17 -13.27 15.59
N ASP A 296 16.35 -13.41 14.99
CA ASP A 296 17.60 -13.64 15.73
C ASP A 296 18.40 -12.33 15.84
N LEU A 297 18.34 -11.71 17.01
CA LEU A 297 19.05 -10.44 17.28
C LEU A 297 20.58 -10.61 17.27
N PHE A 298 21.10 -11.79 17.61
CA PHE A 298 22.53 -12.05 17.56
C PHE A 298 23.02 -12.15 16.12
N ALA A 299 22.21 -12.71 15.22
CA ALA A 299 22.48 -12.73 13.79
C ALA A 299 22.37 -11.33 13.15
N VAL A 300 21.39 -10.52 13.57
CA VAL A 300 21.26 -9.12 13.11
C VAL A 300 22.48 -8.28 13.53
N ALA A 301 22.93 -8.45 14.78
CA ALA A 301 24.12 -7.85 15.40
C ALA A 301 24.17 -6.31 15.50
N ARG A 302 23.69 -5.58 14.50
CA ARG A 302 23.79 -4.12 14.39
C ARG A 302 22.52 -3.53 13.78
N LEU A 303 22.05 -2.43 14.38
CA LEU A 303 20.93 -1.62 13.91
C LEU A 303 21.40 -0.18 13.77
N ASP A 304 21.35 0.39 12.57
CA ASP A 304 21.78 1.77 12.29
C ASP A 304 20.57 2.67 12.02
N PHE A 305 20.72 3.95 12.36
CA PHE A 305 19.74 4.99 12.09
C PHE A 305 20.42 6.24 11.52
N GLN A 306 19.81 6.84 10.51
CA GLN A 306 20.32 8.03 9.83
C GLN A 306 19.17 8.97 9.48
N ALA A 307 19.45 10.27 9.44
CA ALA A 307 18.50 11.23 8.88
C ALA A 307 18.36 11.01 7.36
N PRO A 308 17.17 11.21 6.77
CA PRO A 308 16.99 11.14 5.33
C PRO A 308 17.68 12.32 4.63
N ASP A 309 18.21 12.07 3.44
CA ASP A 309 18.81 13.09 2.59
C ASP A 309 17.78 13.58 1.56
N GLU A 310 17.07 14.66 1.90
CA GLU A 310 16.02 15.24 1.04
C GLU A 310 16.58 15.97 -0.20
N GLN A 311 17.88 16.28 -0.24
CA GLN A 311 18.52 16.82 -1.44
C GLN A 311 18.73 15.72 -2.47
N ARG A 312 19.20 14.56 -2.01
CA ARG A 312 19.33 13.32 -2.80
C ARG A 312 17.99 12.74 -3.21
N PHE A 313 16.98 12.81 -2.33
CA PHE A 313 15.66 12.25 -2.56
C PHE A 313 14.55 13.31 -2.47
N PRO A 314 14.40 14.19 -3.49
CA PRO A 314 13.42 15.28 -3.45
C PRO A 314 11.97 14.81 -3.34
N CYS A 315 11.66 13.59 -3.79
CA CYS A 315 10.32 13.01 -3.67
C CYS A 315 9.81 12.99 -2.22
N LEU A 316 10.69 12.78 -1.23
CA LEU A 316 10.30 12.80 0.17
C LEU A 316 9.84 14.21 0.60
N ARG A 317 10.58 15.25 0.22
CA ARG A 317 10.20 16.65 0.44
C ARG A 317 8.87 16.98 -0.24
N LEU A 318 8.70 16.60 -1.51
CA LEU A 318 7.48 16.86 -2.28
C LEU A 318 6.25 16.21 -1.62
N ALA A 319 6.39 14.98 -1.10
CA ALA A 319 5.31 14.31 -0.40
C ALA A 319 4.96 14.99 0.93
N ARG A 320 5.96 15.45 1.70
CA ARG A 320 5.73 16.23 2.92
C ARG A 320 4.97 17.52 2.62
N GLN A 321 5.38 18.26 1.59
CA GLN A 321 4.71 19.48 1.15
C GLN A 321 3.26 19.21 0.73
N ALA A 322 3.00 18.11 0.01
CA ALA A 322 1.65 17.70 -0.34
C ALA A 322 0.80 17.31 0.88
N ALA A 323 1.40 16.65 1.88
CA ALA A 323 0.73 16.33 3.15
C ALA A 323 0.33 17.59 3.93
N GLU A 324 1.21 18.59 3.96
CA GLU A 324 0.98 19.87 4.63
C GLU A 324 -0.08 20.71 3.91
N ALA A 325 -0.07 20.72 2.57
CA ALA A 325 -1.08 21.40 1.77
C ALA A 325 -2.47 20.74 1.86
N GLY A 326 -2.51 19.40 2.03
CA GLY A 326 -3.73 18.61 2.08
C GLY A 326 -4.58 18.73 0.81
N ASN A 327 -5.90 18.53 0.95
CA ASN A 327 -6.87 18.69 -0.14
C ASN A 327 -6.47 17.87 -1.40
N SER A 328 -6.46 18.48 -2.60
CA SER A 328 -6.09 17.81 -3.86
C SER A 328 -4.60 17.47 -3.99
N ALA A 329 -3.69 18.06 -3.19
CA ALA A 329 -2.26 17.92 -3.41
C ALA A 329 -1.74 16.47 -3.32
N PRO A 330 -2.14 15.65 -2.31
CA PRO A 330 -1.79 14.24 -2.27
C PRO A 330 -2.30 13.42 -3.48
N ALA A 331 -3.50 13.72 -3.99
CA ALA A 331 -4.05 13.04 -5.16
C ALA A 331 -3.25 13.38 -6.43
N VAL A 332 -2.91 14.66 -6.61
CA VAL A 332 -2.06 15.14 -7.72
C VAL A 332 -0.65 14.53 -7.64
N LEU A 333 -0.05 14.52 -6.45
CA LEU A 333 1.26 13.88 -6.19
C LEU A 333 1.25 12.40 -6.59
N ASN A 334 0.27 11.63 -6.12
CA ASN A 334 0.17 10.20 -6.41
C ASN A 334 0.03 9.95 -7.91
N ALA A 335 -0.89 10.67 -8.56
CA ALA A 335 -1.18 10.53 -9.98
C ALA A 335 0.04 10.86 -10.85
N ALA A 336 0.74 11.96 -10.53
CA ALA A 336 1.96 12.35 -11.22
C ALA A 336 3.08 11.31 -11.02
N ASN A 337 3.23 10.80 -9.79
CA ASN A 337 4.20 9.78 -9.48
C ASN A 337 3.94 8.48 -10.27
N GLU A 338 2.70 8.00 -10.34
CA GLU A 338 2.37 6.80 -11.13
C GLU A 338 2.78 6.94 -12.61
N VAL A 339 2.52 8.11 -13.21
CA VAL A 339 2.93 8.37 -14.61
C VAL A 339 4.45 8.47 -14.73
N ALA A 340 5.12 9.16 -13.81
CA ALA A 340 6.56 9.34 -13.81
C ALA A 340 7.31 8.00 -13.65
N VAL A 341 6.90 7.18 -12.69
CA VAL A 341 7.47 5.85 -12.45
C VAL A 341 7.27 4.95 -13.67
N GLN A 342 6.06 4.95 -14.26
CA GLN A 342 5.81 4.17 -15.47
C GLN A 342 6.71 4.63 -16.62
N ALA A 343 6.84 5.94 -16.82
CA ALA A 343 7.73 6.50 -17.84
C ALA A 343 9.21 6.12 -17.60
N PHE A 344 9.66 6.10 -16.35
CA PHE A 344 11.01 5.64 -16.00
C PHE A 344 11.19 4.14 -16.28
N LEU A 345 10.22 3.31 -15.86
CA LEU A 345 10.22 1.86 -16.11
C LEU A 345 10.23 1.53 -17.62
N GLU A 346 9.62 2.38 -18.44
CA GLU A 346 9.61 2.33 -19.91
C GLU A 346 10.84 3.01 -20.55
N ARG A 347 11.79 3.49 -19.76
CA ARG A 347 13.03 4.18 -20.20
C ARG A 347 12.80 5.49 -20.97
N ARG A 348 11.63 6.10 -20.80
CA ARG A 348 11.23 7.36 -21.45
C ARG A 348 11.74 8.59 -20.70
N ILE A 349 12.08 8.44 -19.42
CA ILE A 349 12.71 9.47 -18.58
C ILE A 349 13.87 8.86 -17.78
N ARG A 350 14.75 9.71 -17.27
CA ARG A 350 15.80 9.42 -16.28
C ARG A 350 15.21 9.33 -14.88
N PHE A 351 15.97 8.74 -13.97
CA PHE A 351 15.56 8.63 -12.57
C PHE A 351 15.34 9.99 -11.88
N PRO A 352 16.24 11.00 -11.99
CA PRO A 352 16.00 12.31 -11.36
C PRO A 352 14.82 13.09 -11.97
N GLU A 353 14.44 12.77 -13.21
CA GLU A 353 13.31 13.39 -13.89
C GLU A 353 11.95 12.95 -13.28
N ILE A 354 11.91 11.89 -12.47
CA ILE A 354 10.72 11.50 -11.70
C ILE A 354 10.30 12.65 -10.79
N ALA A 355 11.21 13.13 -9.94
CA ALA A 355 10.93 14.23 -9.02
C ALA A 355 10.60 15.53 -9.78
N GLY A 356 11.33 15.82 -10.87
CA GLY A 356 11.10 17.01 -11.68
C GLY A 356 9.73 17.05 -12.35
N MET A 357 9.22 15.91 -12.84
CA MET A 357 7.86 15.83 -13.37
C MET A 357 6.82 16.08 -12.28
N ILE A 358 6.98 15.47 -11.11
CA ILE A 358 6.05 15.59 -9.99
C ILE A 358 5.99 17.04 -9.49
N GLU A 359 7.14 17.67 -9.29
CA GLU A 359 7.24 19.07 -8.85
C GLU A 359 6.54 20.02 -9.82
N GLN A 360 6.80 19.91 -11.13
CA GLN A 360 6.14 20.77 -12.12
C GLN A 360 4.63 20.56 -12.22
N VAL A 361 4.13 19.33 -12.01
CA VAL A 361 2.69 19.05 -12.02
C VAL A 361 2.02 19.65 -10.78
N LEU A 362 2.66 19.54 -9.61
CA LEU A 362 2.18 20.17 -8.38
C LEU A 362 2.17 21.70 -8.47
N GLU A 363 3.15 22.32 -9.12
CA GLU A 363 3.21 23.78 -9.31
C GLU A 363 2.13 24.31 -10.26
N GLN A 364 1.71 23.49 -11.24
CA GLN A 364 0.71 23.88 -12.24
C GLN A 364 -0.73 23.72 -11.77
N GLU A 365 -0.98 22.84 -10.79
CA GLU A 365 -2.33 22.57 -10.31
C GLU A 365 -2.59 23.25 -8.96
N PRO A 366 -3.59 24.16 -8.88
CA PRO A 366 -3.94 24.77 -7.61
C PRO A 366 -4.50 23.73 -6.64
N VAL A 367 -4.17 23.89 -5.37
CA VAL A 367 -4.72 23.06 -4.30
C VAL A 367 -6.19 23.43 -4.09
N VAL A 368 -7.08 22.46 -4.29
CA VAL A 368 -8.55 22.65 -4.21
C VAL A 368 -9.19 21.60 -3.29
N PRO A 369 -10.25 21.96 -2.55
CA PRO A 369 -10.99 21.01 -1.73
C PRO A 369 -11.55 19.83 -2.55
N LEU A 370 -11.62 18.64 -1.93
CA LEU A 370 -12.18 17.42 -2.53
C LEU A 370 -13.49 17.03 -1.82
N PRO A 371 -14.66 17.55 -2.24
CA PRO A 371 -15.94 17.29 -1.57
C PRO A 371 -16.52 15.89 -1.86
N SER A 372 -15.96 15.17 -2.84
CA SER A 372 -16.46 13.87 -3.28
C SER A 372 -15.35 13.04 -3.93
N LEU A 373 -15.59 11.74 -4.08
CA LEU A 373 -14.67 10.87 -4.83
C LEU A 373 -14.56 11.27 -6.30
N ASP A 374 -15.63 11.78 -6.90
CA ASP A 374 -15.56 12.26 -8.29
C ASP A 374 -14.59 13.44 -8.41
N ALA A 375 -14.51 14.30 -7.38
CA ALA A 375 -13.48 15.35 -7.32
C ALA A 375 -12.07 14.76 -7.16
N VAL A 376 -11.90 13.69 -6.38
CA VAL A 376 -10.61 12.95 -6.26
C VAL A 376 -10.20 12.39 -7.62
N PHE A 377 -11.11 11.71 -8.32
CA PHE A 377 -10.84 11.15 -9.64
C PHE A 377 -10.59 12.22 -10.70
N ALA A 378 -11.28 13.36 -10.63
CA ALA A 378 -11.02 14.48 -11.52
C ALA A 378 -9.61 15.07 -11.30
N ALA A 379 -9.19 15.24 -10.05
CA ALA A 379 -7.84 15.70 -9.71
C ALA A 379 -6.76 14.70 -10.18
N ASP A 380 -6.97 13.39 -9.96
CA ASP A 380 -6.09 12.32 -10.47
C ASP A 380 -5.97 12.38 -12.00
N GLN A 381 -7.10 12.42 -12.71
CA GLN A 381 -7.13 12.44 -14.17
C GLN A 381 -6.42 13.69 -14.71
N ARG A 382 -6.68 14.86 -14.12
CA ARG A 382 -6.04 16.12 -14.51
C ARG A 382 -4.52 16.09 -14.32
N ALA A 383 -4.06 15.58 -13.18
CA ALA A 383 -2.64 15.40 -12.90
C ALA A 383 -1.99 14.44 -13.92
N ARG A 384 -2.65 13.32 -14.27
CA ARG A 384 -2.16 12.40 -15.32
C ARG A 384 -2.06 13.06 -16.69
N GLU A 385 -3.01 13.91 -17.05
CA GLU A 385 -2.99 14.67 -18.30
C GLU A 385 -1.77 15.59 -18.37
N LEU A 386 -1.52 16.37 -17.30
CA LEU A 386 -0.35 17.23 -17.19
C LEU A 386 0.96 16.46 -17.20
N SER A 387 1.04 15.31 -16.51
CA SER A 387 2.22 14.44 -16.57
C SER A 387 2.49 13.92 -17.98
N ARG A 388 1.44 13.57 -18.73
CA ARG A 388 1.58 13.15 -20.14
C ARG A 388 1.98 14.32 -21.05
N GLU A 389 1.51 15.52 -20.78
CA GLU A 389 1.95 16.75 -21.47
C GLU A 389 3.42 17.06 -21.20
N TRP A 390 3.84 16.94 -19.94
CA TRP A 390 5.24 17.05 -19.54
C TRP A 390 6.09 16.02 -20.30
N LEU A 391 5.63 14.76 -20.34
CA LEU A 391 6.33 13.66 -20.99
C LEU A 391 6.43 13.82 -22.51
N ARG A 392 5.45 14.44 -23.17
CA ARG A 392 5.55 14.78 -24.60
C ARG A 392 6.62 15.85 -24.88
N ARG A 393 6.87 16.75 -23.93
CA ARG A 393 7.83 17.85 -24.07
C ARG A 393 9.26 17.46 -23.70
N HIS A 394 9.43 16.59 -22.70
CA HIS A 394 10.73 16.27 -22.09
C HIS A 394 11.13 14.80 -22.19
N GLY A 395 10.22 13.92 -22.62
CA GLY A 395 10.49 12.50 -22.78
C GLY A 395 11.51 12.23 -23.89
N ARG A 396 12.19 11.08 -23.75
CA ARG A 396 13.21 10.58 -24.68
C ARG A 396 12.63 9.85 -25.87
#